data_AF-A0A507C6B3-F1
#
_entry.id   AF-A0A507C6B3-F1
#
_cell.length_a   1.000
_cell.length_b   1.000
_cell.length_c   1.000
_cell.angle_alpha   90.00
_cell.angle_beta   90.00
_cell.angle_gamma   90.00
#
_symmetry.space_group_name_H-M   'P 1'
#
loop_
_entity.id
_entity.type
_entity.pdbx_description
1 polymer ?
#
loop_
_entity_poly.entity_id
_entity_poly.type
_entity_poly.pdbx_seq_one_letter_code
_entity_poly.pdbx_strand_id
1 'polypeptide(L)'
;MLHVENMYYTFDRVRIDVASDATTASHSNVGTNWKTLGPVMPYPLVLEVKAKTDYFEKREGFNILGLLMNPMILMSVVSLLMIFVLPKVMSSIDPETLKELSAPSQQPMELEGVSEKLANMMTGSKPKASSSS
;
A
#
# COMPACT_ATOMS: atom_id res chain seq x y z
N MET A 1 -33.29 -9.42 12.56
CA MET A 1 -31.85 -9.58 12.88
C MET A 1 -31.64 -9.18 14.34
N LEU A 2 -30.90 -9.98 15.09
CA LEU A 2 -30.49 -9.72 16.46
C LEU A 2 -29.08 -9.13 16.46
N HIS A 3 -28.88 -8.08 17.25
CA HIS A 3 -27.59 -7.47 17.52
C HIS A 3 -27.55 -7.07 19.00
N VAL A 4 -26.38 -7.14 19.61
CA VAL A 4 -26.14 -6.71 20.99
C VAL A 4 -25.38 -5.40 20.93
N GLU A 5 -25.98 -4.36 21.51
CA GLU A 5 -25.37 -3.03 21.62
C GLU A 5 -24.57 -2.92 22.91
N ASN A 6 -23.31 -2.52 22.79
CA ASN A 6 -22.44 -2.23 23.93
C ASN A 6 -21.43 -1.13 23.53
N MET A 7 -21.16 -0.22 24.45
CA MET A 7 -20.26 0.91 24.22
C MET A 7 -18.78 0.52 24.23
N TYR A 8 -18.39 -0.66 24.65
CA TYR A 8 -16.97 -1.06 24.72
C TYR A 8 -16.65 -2.28 23.87
N TYR A 9 -17.67 -3.03 23.46
CA TYR A 9 -17.50 -4.32 22.82
C TYR A 9 -18.43 -4.44 21.63
N THR A 10 -17.89 -4.97 20.54
CA THR A 10 -18.66 -5.28 19.34
C THR A 10 -18.96 -6.78 19.32
N PHE A 11 -20.21 -7.12 19.01
CA PHE A 11 -20.68 -8.51 18.86
C PHE A 11 -21.04 -8.80 17.40
N ASP A 12 -21.01 -10.08 17.02
CA ASP A 12 -21.50 -10.50 15.71
C ASP A 12 -23.03 -10.41 15.61
N ARG A 13 -23.50 -10.11 14.39
CA ARG A 13 -24.93 -10.02 14.09
C ARG A 13 -25.48 -11.41 13.82
N VAL A 14 -26.59 -11.74 14.48
CA VAL A 14 -27.28 -13.03 14.31
C VAL A 14 -28.60 -12.83 13.60
N ARG A 15 -28.84 -13.64 12.58
CA ARG A 15 -30.14 -13.75 11.94
C ARG A 15 -30.98 -14.79 12.67
N ILE A 16 -32.21 -14.43 13.00
CA ILE A 16 -33.19 -15.33 13.58
C ILE A 16 -34.32 -15.42 12.58
N ASP A 17 -34.55 -16.62 12.05
CA ASP A 17 -35.71 -16.94 11.22
C ASP A 17 -36.71 -17.71 12.09
N VAL A 18 -37.89 -17.11 12.30
CA VAL A 18 -38.98 -17.70 13.08
C VAL A 18 -40.01 -18.28 12.11
N ALA A 19 -40.06 -19.61 12.02
CA ALA A 19 -41.12 -20.33 11.34
C ALA A 19 -42.18 -20.78 12.36
N SER A 20 -43.34 -21.21 11.87
CA SER A 20 -44.48 -21.64 12.69
C SER A 20 -44.16 -22.81 13.63
N ASP A 21 -43.16 -23.63 13.27
CA ASP A 21 -42.80 -24.88 13.94
C ASP A 21 -41.34 -24.89 14.46
N ALA A 22 -40.48 -24.00 13.95
CA ALA A 22 -39.07 -23.97 14.30
C ALA A 22 -38.50 -22.55 14.27
N THR A 23 -37.59 -22.26 15.19
CA THR A 23 -36.81 -21.02 15.19
C THR A 23 -35.35 -21.36 14.97
N THR A 24 -34.77 -20.84 13.88
CA THR A 24 -33.37 -21.09 13.52
C THR A 24 -32.57 -19.81 13.67
N ALA A 25 -31.43 -19.92 14.36
CA ALA A 25 -30.45 -18.84 14.44
C ALA A 25 -29.27 -19.13 13.51
N SER A 26 -28.80 -18.14 12.78
CA SER A 26 -27.66 -18.27 11.86
C SER A 26 -26.78 -17.03 11.92
N HIS A 27 -25.47 -17.20 11.76
CA HIS A 27 -24.56 -16.06 11.66
C HIS A 27 -24.85 -15.26 10.39
N SER A 28 -24.84 -13.92 10.51
CA SER A 28 -24.99 -13.01 9.38
C SER A 28 -23.63 -12.41 9.04
N ASN A 29 -23.07 -12.79 7.89
CA ASN A 29 -21.85 -12.17 7.38
C ASN A 29 -22.16 -10.82 6.72
N VAL A 30 -21.26 -9.86 6.86
CA VAL A 30 -21.37 -8.57 6.18
C VAL A 30 -21.06 -8.75 4.70
N GLY A 31 -21.88 -8.18 3.82
CA GLY A 31 -21.65 -8.21 2.36
C GLY A 31 -22.24 -9.42 1.63
N THR A 32 -22.88 -10.36 2.32
CA THR A 32 -23.61 -11.48 1.67
C THR A 32 -25.08 -11.12 1.43
N ASN A 33 -25.67 -11.69 0.36
CA ASN A 33 -27.10 -11.50 0.08
C ASN A 33 -27.96 -12.03 1.23
N TRP A 34 -29.15 -11.46 1.44
CA TRP A 34 -30.11 -11.91 2.44
C TRP A 34 -30.50 -13.40 2.29
N LYS A 35 -30.44 -13.98 1.09
CA LYS A 35 -30.74 -15.41 0.89
C LYS A 35 -29.59 -16.34 1.31
N THR A 36 -28.39 -15.80 1.49
CA THR A 36 -27.21 -16.57 1.88
C THR A 36 -27.18 -16.68 3.40
N LEU A 37 -27.51 -17.85 3.93
CA LEU A 37 -27.39 -18.13 5.36
C LEU A 37 -25.95 -18.50 5.71
N GLY A 38 -25.46 -17.95 6.82
CA GLY A 38 -24.23 -18.41 7.46
C GLY A 38 -24.46 -19.69 8.27
N PRO A 39 -23.43 -20.16 8.99
CA PRO A 39 -23.54 -21.34 9.85
C PRO A 39 -24.64 -21.16 10.90
N VAL A 40 -25.39 -22.25 11.15
CA VAL A 40 -26.46 -22.32 12.15
C VAL A 40 -25.85 -22.30 13.55
N MET A 41 -26.40 -21.47 14.43
CA MET A 41 -25.97 -21.34 15.81
C MET A 41 -26.82 -22.24 16.72
N PRO A 42 -26.21 -23.01 17.63
CA PRO A 42 -26.96 -23.81 18.60
C PRO A 42 -27.67 -22.93 19.63
N TYR A 43 -28.71 -23.50 20.25
CA TYR A 43 -29.37 -22.92 21.41
C TYR A 43 -28.79 -23.54 22.70
N PRO A 44 -28.55 -22.77 23.78
CA PRO A 44 -28.77 -21.32 23.93
C PRO A 44 -27.78 -20.48 23.12
N LEU A 45 -28.22 -19.27 22.71
CA LEU A 45 -27.39 -18.36 21.93
C LEU A 45 -26.24 -17.82 22.81
N VAL A 46 -25.01 -18.16 22.44
CA VAL A 46 -23.79 -17.61 23.06
C VAL A 46 -23.13 -16.68 22.06
N LEU A 47 -23.09 -15.40 22.39
CA LEU A 47 -22.45 -14.36 21.57
C LEU A 47 -21.12 -14.00 22.19
N GLU A 48 -20.04 -14.33 21.49
CA GLU A 48 -18.69 -13.95 21.90
C GLU A 48 -18.37 -12.52 21.49
N VAL A 49 -17.55 -11.86 22.30
CA VAL A 49 -17.02 -10.54 21.99
C VAL A 49 -16.08 -10.66 20.80
N LYS A 50 -16.41 -9.99 19.70
CA LYS A 50 -15.59 -10.00 18.49
C LYS A 50 -14.36 -9.10 18.61
N ALA A 51 -14.55 -7.90 19.15
CA ALA A 51 -13.50 -6.93 19.34
C ALA A 51 -13.90 -5.90 20.40
N LYS A 52 -12.90 -5.28 21.02
CA LYS A 52 -13.10 -4.04 21.76
C LYS A 52 -13.29 -2.90 20.77
N THR A 53 -14.26 -2.04 21.01
CA THR A 53 -14.54 -0.91 20.13
C THR A 53 -13.52 0.21 20.40
N ASP A 54 -12.59 0.40 19.46
CA ASP A 54 -11.63 1.51 19.50
C ASP A 54 -12.25 2.74 18.83
N TYR A 55 -12.75 3.67 19.64
CA TYR A 55 -13.34 4.94 19.17
C TYR A 55 -12.29 5.97 18.78
N PHE A 56 -11.05 5.76 19.20
CA PHE A 56 -9.97 6.72 19.03
C PHE A 56 -8.87 6.09 18.19
N GLU A 57 -8.58 6.73 17.07
CA GLU A 57 -7.38 6.43 16.31
C GLU A 57 -6.17 7.00 17.04
N LYS A 58 -5.11 6.18 17.15
CA LYS A 58 -3.85 6.66 17.71
C LYS A 58 -3.27 7.70 16.76
N ARG A 59 -2.84 8.85 17.29
CA ARG A 59 -2.13 9.84 16.49
C ARG A 59 -0.85 9.20 15.95
N GLU A 60 -0.68 9.24 14.63
CA GLU A 60 0.59 8.89 14.00
C GLU A 60 1.66 9.85 14.54
N GLY A 61 2.62 9.31 15.27
CA GLY A 61 3.73 10.08 15.81
C GLY A 61 4.73 10.47 14.71
N PHE A 62 5.75 11.24 15.09
CA PHE A 62 6.85 11.53 14.19
C PHE A 62 7.65 10.25 13.90
N ASN A 63 7.47 9.69 12.71
CA ASN A 63 8.18 8.49 12.27
C ASN A 63 9.51 8.87 11.61
N ILE A 64 10.58 8.96 12.40
CA ILE A 64 11.93 9.32 11.92
C ILE A 64 12.41 8.33 10.85
N LEU A 65 12.17 7.03 11.06
CA LEU A 65 12.56 6.00 10.08
C LEU A 65 11.72 6.11 8.79
N GLY A 66 10.42 6.39 8.91
CA GLY A 66 9.54 6.64 7.77
C GLY A 66 9.92 7.91 6.99
N LEU A 67 10.42 8.94 7.69
CA LEU A 67 10.95 10.14 7.07
C LEU A 67 12.26 9.85 6.31
N LEU A 68 13.19 9.10 6.91
CA LEU A 68 14.43 8.72 6.23
C LEU A 68 14.18 7.79 5.03
N MET A 69 13.22 6.88 5.15
CA MET A 69 12.77 5.99 4.07
C MET A 69 11.88 6.68 3.03
N ASN A 70 11.59 7.97 3.19
CA ASN A 70 10.87 8.73 2.17
C ASN A 70 11.74 8.83 0.91
N PRO A 71 11.26 8.40 -0.28
CA PRO A 71 12.03 8.45 -1.52
C PRO A 71 12.61 9.83 -1.80
N MET A 72 11.91 10.91 -1.45
CA MET A 72 12.40 12.27 -1.66
C MET A 72 13.65 12.59 -0.84
N ILE A 73 13.67 12.21 0.44
CA ILE A 73 14.79 12.46 1.35
C ILE A 73 15.95 11.53 1.01
N LEU A 74 15.68 10.26 0.74
CA LEU A 74 16.70 9.29 0.34
C LEU A 74 17.44 9.76 -0.93
N MET A 75 16.70 10.21 -1.95
CA MET A 75 17.31 10.76 -3.17
C MET A 75 18.17 11.98 -2.85
N SER A 76 17.70 12.91 -2.00
CA SER A 76 18.50 14.08 -1.62
C SER A 76 19.82 13.71 -0.93
N VAL A 77 19.80 12.72 -0.03
CA VAL A 77 21.00 12.24 0.68
C VAL A 77 21.96 11.54 -0.30
N VAL A 78 21.45 10.70 -1.19
CA VAL A 78 22.24 10.03 -2.23
C VAL A 78 22.90 11.05 -3.16
N SER A 79 22.16 12.06 -3.62
CA SER A 79 22.70 13.13 -4.46
C SER A 79 23.81 13.92 -3.76
N LEU A 80 23.63 14.25 -2.49
CA LEU A 80 24.68 14.92 -1.70
C LEU A 80 25.92 14.05 -1.55
N LEU A 81 25.75 12.75 -1.28
CA LEU A 81 26.86 11.80 -1.20
C LEU A 81 27.62 11.70 -2.53
N MET A 82 26.90 11.63 -3.65
CA MET A 82 27.48 11.62 -5.00
C MET A 82 28.39 12.83 -5.23
N ILE A 83 27.97 14.04 -4.83
CA ILE A 83 28.78 15.26 -5.00
C ILE A 83 30.13 15.14 -4.27
N PHE A 84 30.21 14.45 -3.13
CA PHE A 84 31.46 14.23 -2.41
C PHE A 84 32.27 13.02 -2.90
N VAL A 85 31.60 11.96 -3.34
CA VAL A 85 32.24 10.71 -3.78
C VAL A 85 32.76 10.82 -5.21
N LEU A 86 32.02 11.46 -6.14
CA LEU A 86 32.42 11.59 -7.54
C LEU A 86 33.82 12.22 -7.72
N PRO A 87 34.18 13.33 -7.06
CA PRO A 87 35.52 13.91 -7.17
C PRO A 87 36.61 12.97 -6.66
N LYS A 88 36.33 12.23 -5.59
CA LYS A 88 37.26 11.27 -5.00
C LYS A 88 37.49 10.07 -5.92
N VAL A 89 36.41 9.55 -6.51
CA VAL A 89 36.47 8.45 -7.48
C VAL A 89 37.21 8.89 -8.74
N MET A 90 36.88 10.06 -9.30
CA MET A 90 37.58 10.60 -10.49
C MET A 90 39.07 10.83 -10.25
N SER A 91 39.47 11.27 -9.05
CA SER A 91 40.89 11.46 -8.71
C SER A 91 41.68 10.14 -8.60
N SER A 92 41.00 9.01 -8.46
CA SER A 92 41.61 7.68 -8.36
C SER A 92 41.44 6.83 -9.62
N ILE A 93 40.84 7.38 -10.68
CA ILE A 93 40.64 6.72 -11.98
C ILE A 93 41.77 7.11 -12.93
N ASP A 94 42.27 6.15 -13.71
CA ASP A 94 43.31 6.37 -14.71
C ASP A 94 42.90 7.40 -15.77
N PRO A 95 43.85 8.21 -16.28
CA PRO A 95 43.56 9.33 -17.20
C PRO A 95 42.94 8.89 -18.54
N GLU A 96 43.07 7.62 -18.92
CA GLU A 96 42.45 7.07 -20.14
C GLU A 96 40.93 6.90 -19.96
N THR A 97 40.51 6.29 -18.85
CA THR A 97 39.10 6.13 -18.48
C THR A 97 38.40 7.44 -18.14
N LEU A 98 39.11 8.42 -17.58
CA LEU A 98 38.57 9.79 -17.43
C LEU A 98 38.32 10.44 -18.78
N LYS A 99 39.16 10.19 -19.78
CA LYS A 99 38.99 10.71 -21.14
C LYS A 99 37.77 10.12 -21.83
N GLU A 100 37.44 8.86 -21.59
CA GLU A 100 36.21 8.24 -22.11
C GLU A 100 34.94 8.79 -21.43
N LEU A 101 35.03 9.17 -20.14
CA LEU A 101 33.92 9.77 -19.37
C LEU A 101 33.76 11.28 -19.58
N SER A 102 34.86 11.99 -19.87
CA SER A 102 34.93 13.45 -20.06
C SER A 102 34.93 13.87 -21.53
N ALA A 103 35.27 12.96 -22.44
CA ALA A 103 34.90 13.12 -23.84
C ALA A 103 33.40 13.36 -23.83
N PRO A 104 32.92 14.48 -24.40
CA PRO A 104 31.50 14.71 -24.49
C PRO A 104 30.96 13.49 -25.23
N SER A 105 30.25 12.63 -24.52
CA SER A 105 29.33 11.73 -25.16
C SER A 105 28.47 12.66 -25.99
N GLN A 106 28.70 12.66 -27.30
CA GLN A 106 27.93 13.41 -28.28
C GLN A 106 26.53 12.81 -28.42
N GLN A 107 26.04 12.16 -27.38
CA GLN A 107 24.63 12.05 -27.12
C GLN A 107 24.36 13.16 -26.12
N PRO A 108 23.71 14.26 -26.53
CA PRO A 108 23.24 15.23 -25.57
C PRO A 108 22.63 14.45 -24.42
N MET A 109 22.95 14.81 -23.18
CA MET A 109 22.17 14.35 -22.05
C MET A 109 20.77 14.89 -22.29
N GLU A 110 19.97 14.13 -23.06
CA GLU A 110 18.67 14.53 -23.55
C GLU A 110 17.80 14.62 -22.30
N LEU A 111 17.75 15.82 -21.75
CA LEU A 111 16.77 16.19 -20.73
C LEU A 111 15.36 15.79 -21.20
N GLU A 112 15.13 15.74 -22.51
CA GLU A 112 13.94 15.14 -23.16
C GLU A 112 13.82 13.62 -22.92
N GLY A 113 14.84 12.81 -23.26
CA GLY A 113 14.80 11.36 -23.08
C GLY A 113 14.83 10.91 -21.61
N VAL A 114 15.40 11.70 -20.71
CA VAL A 114 15.37 11.45 -19.25
C VAL A 114 13.99 11.81 -18.69
N SER A 115 13.36 12.89 -19.17
CA SER A 115 11.98 13.27 -18.81
C SER A 115 10.97 12.20 -19.23
N GLU A 116 11.08 11.64 -20.45
CA GLU A 116 10.22 10.56 -20.91
C GLU A 116 10.42 9.26 -20.14
N LYS A 117 11.66 8.91 -19.80
CA LYS A 117 11.96 7.72 -18.99
C LYS A 117 11.45 7.86 -17.56
N LEU A 118 11.57 9.04 -16.96
CA LEU A 118 11.01 9.34 -15.63
C LEU A 118 9.48 9.39 -15.65
N ALA A 119 8.87 9.96 -16.70
CA ALA A 119 7.43 9.99 -16.89
C ALA A 119 6.88 8.56 -17.01
N ASN A 120 7.46 7.71 -17.85
CA ASN A 120 7.03 6.32 -18.00
C ASN A 120 7.18 5.50 -16.70
N MET A 121 8.16 5.85 -15.85
CA MET A 121 8.37 5.22 -14.54
C MET A 121 7.40 5.73 -13.46
N MET A 122 6.96 6.99 -13.57
CA MET A 122 6.04 7.64 -12.63
C MET A 122 4.56 7.43 -12.99
N THR A 123 4.24 7.25 -14.28
CA THR A 123 2.85 7.01 -14.75
C THR A 123 2.50 5.53 -14.82
N GLY A 124 3.48 4.62 -14.73
CA GLY A 124 3.27 3.17 -14.76
C GLY A 124 2.65 2.65 -16.07
N SER A 125 2.67 3.40 -17.17
CA SER A 125 2.04 2.98 -18.42
C SER A 125 2.96 2.11 -19.29
N LYS A 126 2.62 0.82 -19.43
CA LYS A 126 3.19 -0.07 -20.46
C LYS A 126 2.90 0.48 -21.87
N PRO A 127 3.84 0.38 -22.84
CA PRO A 127 3.60 0.85 -24.19
C PRO A 127 2.56 -0.04 -24.88
N LYS A 128 1.48 0.58 -25.35
CA LYS A 128 0.46 -0.07 -26.18
C LYS A 128 1.02 -0.21 -27.59
N ALA A 129 1.32 -1.44 -27.99
CA ALA A 129 1.67 -1.78 -29.37
C ALA A 129 0.60 -1.25 -30.33
N SER A 130 1.01 -0.37 -31.23
CA SER A 130 0.17 0.17 -32.30
C SER A 130 0.06 -0.86 -33.42
N SER A 131 -1.14 -1.38 -33.60
CA SER A 131 -1.61 -1.99 -34.84
C SER A 131 -1.77 -0.92 -35.92
N SER A 132 -1.07 -1.04 -37.05
CA SER A 132 -1.60 -0.67 -38.38
C SER A 132 -0.62 -0.98 -39.50
N SER A 133 -1.18 -1.60 -40.55
CA SER A 133 -0.68 -1.82 -41.93
C SER A 133 0.15 -3.08 -42.20
#